data_AF-A0A7G8WM45-F1
#
_entry.id   AF-A0A7G8WM45-F1
#
_cell.length_a   1.000
_cell.length_b   1.000
_cell.length_c   1.000
_cell.angle_alpha   90.00
_cell.angle_beta   90.00
_cell.angle_gamma   90.00
#
_symmetry.space_group_name_H-M   'P 1'
#
loop_
_entity.id
_entity.type
_entity.pdbx_description
1 polymer ?
#
loop_
_entity_poly.entity_id
_entity_poly.type
_entity_poly.pdbx_seq_one_letter_code
_entity_poly.pdbx_strand_id
1 'polypeptide(L)'
;MSPRRVPGTAPGVHDGPSAPGPELPAGVYQVFDSAGFEIDAPLFVISVAAQLAGMHAQTLRSYDREGLVSPGRTSGGGRRYSRRDIELLREVQKLSQDDGVNRAGIRRIIELEAQVDALRARAEELADEVRALNRSLHQSQADAANAAANAIAGLRRDVVPWQNTTTAMVTWRPARRR
;
A
#
# COMPACT_ATOMS: atom_id res chain seq x y z
N MET A 1 68.74 46.71 -9.24
CA MET A 1 68.16 47.43 -10.40
C MET A 1 67.13 46.52 -11.06
N SER A 2 65.85 46.71 -10.76
CA SER A 2 64.69 46.31 -11.58
C SER A 2 63.45 46.99 -10.99
N PRO A 3 62.47 47.42 -11.81
CA PRO A 3 61.60 48.54 -11.48
C PRO A 3 60.15 48.15 -11.12
N ARG A 4 59.45 49.18 -10.61
CA ARG A 4 58.00 49.34 -10.32
C ARG A 4 57.04 48.81 -11.41
N ARG A 5 55.84 48.36 -11.02
CA ARG A 5 54.54 49.07 -11.21
C ARG A 5 53.33 48.28 -10.66
N VAL A 6 52.27 49.07 -10.50
CA VAL A 6 51.01 48.98 -9.73
C VAL A 6 49.83 48.31 -10.50
N PRO A 7 48.62 48.11 -9.90
CA PRO A 7 47.59 47.15 -10.30
C PRO A 7 46.47 47.73 -11.19
N GLY A 8 45.61 46.84 -11.75
CA GLY A 8 44.33 47.15 -12.40
C GLY A 8 43.62 45.85 -12.84
N THR A 9 42.43 45.54 -12.32
CA THR A 9 41.09 45.82 -12.88
C THR A 9 40.59 44.72 -13.84
N ALA A 10 39.54 44.00 -13.41
CA ALA A 10 38.68 43.07 -14.20
C ALA A 10 37.84 43.85 -15.26
N PRO A 11 36.97 43.25 -16.12
CA PRO A 11 36.59 41.85 -16.32
C PRO A 11 36.64 41.36 -17.79
N GLY A 12 36.57 40.05 -18.01
CA GLY A 12 36.50 39.45 -19.35
C GLY A 12 35.54 38.26 -19.36
N VAL A 13 34.27 38.56 -19.61
CA VAL A 13 33.21 37.59 -19.87
C VAL A 13 33.47 37.01 -21.27
N HIS A 14 33.92 35.76 -21.34
CA HIS A 14 33.89 34.99 -22.58
C HIS A 14 32.70 34.05 -22.54
N ASP A 15 31.65 34.51 -23.21
CA ASP A 15 30.51 33.75 -23.67
C ASP A 15 30.96 32.86 -24.85
N GLY A 16 30.58 31.58 -24.83
CA GLY A 16 30.94 30.57 -25.82
C GLY A 16 30.42 29.19 -25.41
N PRO A 17 29.93 28.37 -26.35
CA PRO A 17 28.51 28.04 -26.43
C PRO A 17 28.08 26.93 -25.48
N SER A 18 26.91 27.15 -24.89
CA SER A 18 26.01 26.13 -24.34
C SER A 18 25.87 24.99 -25.35
N ALA A 19 26.55 23.87 -25.11
CA ALA A 19 26.24 22.64 -25.81
C ALA A 19 24.78 22.29 -25.46
N PRO A 20 23.87 22.08 -26.42
CA PRO A 20 22.58 21.53 -26.09
C PRO A 20 22.83 20.14 -25.51
N GLY A 21 22.51 19.98 -24.22
CA GLY A 21 22.37 18.64 -23.64
C GLY A 21 21.44 17.82 -24.53
N PRO A 22 21.60 16.48 -24.57
CA PRO A 22 20.80 15.65 -25.46
C PRO A 22 19.33 15.97 -25.24
N GLU A 23 18.64 16.42 -26.30
CA GLU A 23 17.19 16.60 -26.30
C GLU A 23 16.57 15.22 -26.07
N LEU A 24 16.30 14.94 -24.80
CA LEU A 24 15.62 13.72 -24.39
C LEU A 24 14.21 13.78 -24.97
N PRO A 25 13.73 12.71 -25.62
CA PRO A 25 12.40 12.70 -26.23
C PRO A 25 11.32 12.96 -25.18
N ALA A 26 10.32 13.76 -25.54
CA ALA A 26 9.25 14.29 -24.69
C ALA A 26 8.32 13.24 -24.01
N GLY A 27 8.68 11.95 -24.04
CA GLY A 27 7.95 10.86 -23.41
C GLY A 27 8.67 10.19 -22.23
N VAL A 28 9.94 10.52 -21.93
CA VAL A 28 10.70 9.81 -20.88
C VAL A 28 10.39 10.36 -19.47
N TYR A 29 9.96 11.61 -19.35
CA TYR A 29 9.61 12.21 -18.06
C TYR A 29 8.22 11.81 -17.52
N GLN A 30 7.43 11.02 -18.26
CA GLN A 30 6.05 10.66 -17.85
C GLN A 30 5.93 9.26 -17.22
N VAL A 31 7.04 8.52 -17.03
CA VAL A 31 7.00 7.16 -16.45
C VAL A 31 7.34 7.14 -14.95
N PHE A 32 7.81 8.25 -14.37
CA PHE A 32 7.92 8.34 -12.92
C PHE A 32 6.59 8.82 -12.35
N ASP A 33 5.79 7.87 -11.89
CA ASP A 33 4.78 8.03 -10.83
C ASP A 33 5.46 8.58 -9.54
N SER A 34 5.83 9.86 -9.60
CA SER A 34 6.86 10.53 -8.79
C SER A 34 6.42 10.93 -7.38
N ALA A 35 5.25 10.51 -6.90
CA ALA A 35 4.74 10.98 -5.61
C ALA A 35 5.28 10.18 -4.41
N GLY A 36 5.59 8.89 -4.59
CA GLY A 36 6.06 8.02 -3.49
C GLY A 36 7.59 7.90 -3.37
N PHE A 37 8.30 7.85 -4.49
CA PHE A 37 9.74 7.54 -4.50
C PHE A 37 10.64 8.66 -3.94
N GLU A 38 10.21 9.92 -3.94
CA GLU A 38 11.00 11.01 -3.35
C GLU A 38 10.83 11.14 -1.83
N ILE A 39 9.74 10.63 -1.27
CA ILE A 39 9.41 10.90 0.14
C ILE A 39 10.32 10.12 1.09
N ASP A 40 10.61 8.86 0.75
CA ASP A 40 11.45 7.97 1.56
C ASP A 40 12.93 7.96 1.13
N ALA A 41 13.29 8.64 0.03
CA ALA A 41 14.67 8.69 -0.45
C ALA A 41 15.56 9.50 0.52
N PRO A 42 16.65 8.91 1.09
CA PRO A 42 17.52 9.60 2.03
C PRO A 42 18.46 10.56 1.28
N LEU A 43 17.96 11.75 0.98
CA LEU A 43 18.65 12.77 0.16
C LEU A 43 19.24 13.91 0.99
N PHE A 44 18.69 14.20 2.18
CA PHE A 44 19.03 15.40 2.94
C PHE A 44 20.13 15.14 3.98
N VAL A 45 21.23 15.90 3.93
CA VAL A 45 22.24 15.88 4.99
C VAL A 45 21.72 16.51 6.28
N ILE A 46 22.34 16.20 7.42
CA ILE A 46 21.88 16.64 8.76
C ILE A 46 21.68 18.16 8.88
N SER A 47 22.52 18.98 8.25
CA SER A 47 22.39 20.44 8.29
C SER A 47 21.12 20.92 7.59
N VAL A 48 20.85 20.38 6.39
CA VAL A 48 19.65 20.70 5.61
C VAL A 48 18.41 20.17 6.32
N ALA A 49 18.45 18.94 6.82
CA ALA A 49 17.36 18.35 7.59
C ALA A 49 17.03 19.17 8.85
N ALA A 50 18.04 19.66 9.58
CA ALA A 50 17.87 20.50 10.75
C ALA A 50 17.16 21.82 10.41
N GLN A 51 17.58 22.47 9.32
CA GLN A 51 16.95 23.70 8.84
C GLN A 51 15.50 23.46 8.41
N LEU A 52 15.23 22.37 7.67
CA LEU A 52 13.89 22.03 7.23
C LEU A 52 12.97 21.64 8.41
N ALA A 53 13.50 20.94 9.42
CA ALA A 53 12.76 20.58 10.61
C ALA A 53 12.59 21.74 11.61
N GLY A 54 13.26 22.88 11.42
CA GLY A 54 13.22 23.98 12.39
C GLY A 54 13.92 23.66 13.72
N MET A 55 14.97 22.85 13.67
CA MET A 55 15.68 22.31 14.84
C MET A 55 17.19 22.50 14.75
N HIS A 56 17.89 22.34 15.88
CA HIS A 56 19.34 22.30 15.91
C HIS A 56 19.88 20.91 15.53
N ALA A 57 20.98 20.86 14.76
CA ALA A 57 21.57 19.58 14.31
C ALA A 57 21.95 18.65 15.48
N GLN A 58 22.33 19.19 16.63
CA GLN A 58 22.59 18.37 17.83
C GLN A 58 21.34 17.65 18.36
N THR A 59 20.17 18.29 18.27
CA THR A 59 18.89 17.69 18.68
C THR A 59 18.54 16.51 17.80
N LEU A 60 18.72 16.65 16.47
CA LEU A 60 18.54 15.56 15.52
C LEU A 60 19.48 14.39 15.80
N ARG A 61 20.73 14.66 16.22
CA ARG A 61 21.66 13.59 16.62
C ARG A 61 21.18 12.84 17.86
N SER A 62 20.65 13.55 18.85
CA SER A 62 20.08 12.92 20.04
C SER A 62 18.86 12.08 19.68
N TYR A 63 17.95 12.58 18.84
CA TYR A 63 16.78 11.80 18.40
C TYR A 63 17.13 10.53 17.64
N ASP A 64 18.11 10.56 16.73
CA ASP A 64 18.54 9.33 16.06
C ASP A 64 19.27 8.37 17.02
N ARG A 65 20.09 8.86 17.95
CA ARG A 65 20.75 7.98 18.94
C ARG A 65 19.76 7.30 19.86
N GLU A 66 18.72 8.03 20.21
CA GLU A 66 17.60 7.48 20.93
C GLU A 66 16.88 6.47 20.03
N GLY A 67 16.72 6.72 18.73
CA GLY A 67 16.02 5.86 17.78
C GLY A 67 14.60 6.33 17.48
N LEU A 68 14.32 7.62 17.67
CA LEU A 68 13.08 8.27 17.26
C LEU A 68 12.98 8.42 15.74
N VAL A 69 14.13 8.55 15.06
CA VAL A 69 14.25 8.63 13.61
C VAL A 69 15.46 7.79 13.19
N SER A 70 15.32 7.03 12.10
CA SER A 70 16.37 6.16 11.57
C SER A 70 16.82 6.67 10.19
N PRO A 71 17.75 7.63 10.12
CA PRO A 71 18.24 8.15 8.85
C PRO A 71 19.04 7.08 8.11
N GLY A 72 18.95 7.10 6.78
CA GLY A 72 19.86 6.36 5.91
C GLY A 72 21.32 6.74 6.19
N ARG A 73 22.23 5.80 6.01
CA ARG A 73 23.68 6.04 6.17
C ARG A 73 24.37 5.98 4.81
N THR A 74 25.29 6.91 4.60
CA THR A 74 26.22 6.87 3.45
C THR A 74 27.39 5.95 3.75
N SER A 75 28.11 5.54 2.70
CA SER A 75 29.37 4.77 2.81
C SER A 75 30.43 5.47 3.67
N GLY A 76 30.41 6.80 3.73
CA GLY A 76 31.28 7.61 4.61
C GLY A 76 30.74 7.82 6.03
N GLY A 77 29.68 7.13 6.43
CA GLY A 77 29.09 7.22 7.78
C GLY A 77 28.23 8.48 8.03
N GLY A 78 28.08 9.35 7.03
CA GLY A 78 27.21 10.52 7.09
C GLY A 78 25.72 10.12 7.05
N ARG A 79 24.90 10.80 7.86
CA ARG A 79 23.45 10.59 7.94
C ARG A 79 22.76 11.30 6.79
N ARG A 80 21.79 10.62 6.19
CA ARG A 80 20.87 11.17 5.21
C ARG A 80 19.43 10.92 5.63
N TYR A 81 18.70 12.02 5.71
CA TYR A 81 17.30 12.05 6.07
C TYR A 81 16.49 12.09 4.79
N SER A 82 15.38 11.37 4.81
CA SER A 82 14.34 11.46 3.80
C SER A 82 13.40 12.62 4.09
N ARG A 83 12.47 12.91 3.17
CA ARG A 83 11.43 13.92 3.42
C ARG A 83 10.49 13.46 4.53
N ARG A 84 10.17 12.17 4.57
CA ARG A 84 9.38 11.55 5.65
C ARG A 84 10.02 11.75 7.02
N ASP A 85 11.33 11.56 7.12
CA ASP A 85 12.05 11.78 8.38
C ASP A 85 11.91 13.24 8.85
N ILE A 86 11.91 14.20 7.93
CA ILE A 86 11.76 15.62 8.25
C ILE A 86 10.35 15.92 8.76
N GLU A 87 9.33 15.35 8.13
CA GLU A 87 7.93 15.48 8.57
C GLU A 87 7.72 14.87 9.96
N LEU A 88 8.26 13.67 10.19
CA LEU A 88 8.26 13.01 11.50
C LEU A 88 8.97 13.87 12.56
N LEU A 89 10.12 14.46 12.24
CA LEU A 89 10.83 15.35 13.16
C LEU A 89 9.98 16.57 13.54
N ARG A 90 9.26 17.18 12.60
CA ARG A 90 8.37 18.32 12.89
C ARG A 90 7.21 17.91 13.79
N GLU A 91 6.64 16.74 13.57
CA GLU A 91 5.57 16.21 14.41
C GLU A 91 6.06 15.90 15.84
N VAL A 92 7.21 15.26 15.96
CA VAL A 92 7.91 15.04 17.24
C VAL A 92 8.15 16.36 17.96
N GLN A 93 8.53 17.42 17.24
CA GLN A 93 8.71 18.76 17.83
C GLN A 93 7.41 19.28 18.44
N LYS A 94 6.34 19.19 17.67
CA LYS A 94 5.02 19.69 18.03
C LYS A 94 4.50 18.97 19.27
N LEU A 95 4.52 17.63 19.28
CA LEU A 95 4.11 16.82 20.45
C LEU A 95 4.98 17.11 21.68
N SER A 96 6.27 17.41 21.48
CA SER A 96 7.16 17.75 22.59
C SER A 96 6.91 19.15 23.16
N GLN A 97 6.59 20.14 22.30
CA GLN A 97 6.44 21.54 22.70
C GLN A 97 5.02 21.88 23.18
N ASP A 98 4.00 21.40 22.46
CA ASP A 98 2.60 21.73 22.72
C ASP A 98 2.01 20.83 23.81
N ASP A 99 2.28 19.53 23.74
CA ASP A 99 1.66 18.52 24.62
C ASP A 99 2.58 18.08 25.78
N GLY A 100 3.81 18.59 25.83
CA GLY A 100 4.78 18.28 26.89
C GLY A 100 5.21 16.81 26.93
N VAL A 101 5.05 16.06 25.84
CA VAL A 101 5.31 14.62 25.79
C VAL A 101 6.82 14.37 25.78
N ASN A 102 7.29 13.48 26.66
CA ASN A 102 8.68 13.06 26.68
C ASN A 102 9.04 12.22 25.43
N ARG A 103 10.31 12.26 25.02
CA ARG A 103 10.93 11.45 23.94
C ARG A 103 10.55 9.97 23.97
N ALA A 104 10.51 9.38 25.16
CA ALA A 104 10.07 8.00 25.34
C ALA A 104 8.59 7.78 25.01
N GLY A 105 7.74 8.75 25.37
CA GLY A 105 6.31 8.75 25.03
C GLY A 105 6.09 8.93 23.54
N ILE A 106 6.80 9.86 22.89
CA ILE A 106 6.69 10.09 21.44
C ILE A 106 7.08 8.84 20.65
N ARG A 107 8.17 8.16 21.02
CA ARG A 107 8.51 6.87 20.40
C ARG A 107 7.37 5.86 20.57
N ARG A 108 6.82 5.75 21.78
CA ARG A 108 5.76 4.79 22.05
C ARG A 108 4.51 5.08 21.20
N ILE A 109 4.18 6.36 21.00
CA ILE A 109 3.08 6.78 20.12
C ILE A 109 3.35 6.32 18.68
N ILE A 110 4.52 6.63 18.13
CA ILE A 110 4.89 6.23 16.75
C ILE A 110 4.86 4.70 16.58
N GLU A 111 5.40 3.95 17.55
CA GLU A 111 5.35 2.49 17.53
C GLU A 111 3.92 1.95 17.57
N LEU A 112 3.03 2.59 18.34
CA LEU A 112 1.63 2.22 18.44
C LEU A 112 0.87 2.55 17.16
N GLU A 113 1.14 3.69 16.55
CA GLU A 113 0.56 4.07 15.25
C GLU A 113 0.94 3.07 14.17
N ALA A 114 2.22 2.70 14.08
CA ALA A 114 2.68 1.66 13.15
C ALA A 114 2.00 0.30 13.40
N GLN A 115 1.78 -0.07 14.67
CA GLN A 115 1.03 -1.29 15.01
C GLN A 115 -0.44 -1.19 14.62
N VAL A 116 -1.08 -0.03 14.84
CA VAL A 116 -2.48 0.21 14.45
C VAL A 116 -2.63 0.11 12.94
N ASP A 117 -1.72 0.69 12.17
CA ASP A 117 -1.75 0.62 10.72
C ASP A 117 -1.54 -0.82 10.22
N ALA A 118 -0.60 -1.56 10.80
CA ALA A 118 -0.40 -2.97 10.49
C ALA A 118 -1.64 -3.83 10.83
N LEU A 119 -2.29 -3.57 11.96
CA LEU A 119 -3.51 -4.25 12.37
C LEU A 119 -4.69 -3.91 11.46
N ARG A 120 -4.82 -2.65 11.03
CA ARG A 120 -5.83 -2.22 10.07
C ARG A 120 -5.65 -2.91 8.72
N ALA A 121 -4.43 -2.92 8.19
CA ALA A 121 -4.12 -3.63 6.95
C ALA A 121 -4.46 -5.12 7.05
N ARG A 122 -4.13 -5.76 8.18
CA ARG A 122 -4.46 -7.17 8.39
C ARG A 122 -5.96 -7.43 8.53
N ALA A 123 -6.69 -6.51 9.16
CA ALA A 123 -8.14 -6.60 9.27
C ALA A 123 -8.82 -6.46 7.90
N GLU A 124 -8.32 -5.56 7.04
CA GLU A 124 -8.80 -5.40 5.67
C GLU A 124 -8.56 -6.67 4.85
N GLU A 125 -7.36 -7.24 4.91
CA GLU A 125 -7.01 -8.50 4.23
C GLU A 125 -7.93 -9.65 4.64
N LEU A 126 -8.15 -9.84 5.95
CA LEU A 126 -9.06 -10.85 6.47
C LEU A 126 -10.52 -10.59 6.05
N ALA A 127 -10.94 -9.32 6.01
CA ALA A 127 -12.27 -8.96 5.56
C ALA A 127 -12.47 -9.25 4.07
N ASP A 128 -11.45 -9.08 3.24
CA ASP A 128 -11.48 -9.47 1.82
C ASP A 128 -11.54 -10.99 1.65
N GLU A 129 -10.77 -11.73 2.45
CA GLU A 129 -10.78 -13.20 2.44
C GLU A 129 -12.17 -13.74 2.81
N VAL A 130 -12.77 -13.27 3.92
CA VAL A 130 -14.14 -13.64 4.33
C VAL A 130 -15.16 -13.32 3.24
N ARG A 131 -15.04 -12.16 2.59
CA ARG A 131 -15.91 -11.78 1.47
C ARG A 131 -15.76 -12.74 0.29
N ALA A 132 -14.54 -13.16 -0.04
CA ALA A 132 -14.28 -14.11 -1.12
C ALA A 132 -14.85 -15.50 -0.82
N LEU A 133 -14.66 -16.01 0.40
CA LEU A 133 -15.22 -17.28 0.86
C LEU A 133 -16.75 -17.27 0.86
N ASN A 134 -17.39 -16.20 1.32
CA ASN A 134 -18.86 -16.11 1.28
C ASN A 134 -19.38 -16.13 -0.16
N ARG A 135 -18.70 -15.45 -1.10
CA ARG A 135 -19.06 -15.50 -2.52
C ARG A 135 -18.95 -16.93 -3.09
N SER A 136 -17.87 -17.66 -2.78
CA SER A 136 -17.70 -19.03 -3.28
C SER A 136 -18.75 -19.99 -2.69
N LEU A 137 -19.06 -19.85 -1.40
CA LEU A 137 -20.13 -20.62 -0.75
C LEU A 137 -21.49 -20.36 -1.42
N HIS A 138 -21.85 -19.09 -1.61
CA HIS A 138 -23.10 -18.73 -2.27
C HIS A 138 -23.16 -19.26 -3.72
N GLN A 139 -22.05 -19.19 -4.46
CA GLN A 139 -21.97 -19.76 -5.81
C GLN A 139 -22.20 -21.28 -5.77
N SER A 140 -21.52 -22.00 -4.86
CA SER A 140 -21.66 -23.45 -4.72
C SER A 140 -23.10 -23.87 -4.36
N GLN A 141 -23.77 -23.08 -3.52
CA GLN A 141 -25.16 -23.32 -3.13
C GLN A 141 -26.11 -23.09 -4.32
N ALA A 142 -25.89 -22.04 -5.11
CA ALA A 142 -26.66 -21.78 -6.31
C ALA A 142 -26.49 -22.89 -7.35
N ASP A 143 -25.26 -23.35 -7.56
CA ASP A 143 -24.95 -24.44 -8.50
C ASP A 143 -25.60 -25.76 -8.05
N ALA A 144 -25.52 -26.08 -6.75
CA ALA A 144 -26.18 -27.25 -6.17
C ALA A 144 -27.71 -27.17 -6.28
N ALA A 145 -28.29 -26.00 -6.04
CA ALA A 145 -29.73 -25.77 -6.18
C ALA A 145 -30.18 -25.95 -7.63
N ASN A 146 -29.43 -25.39 -8.60
CA ASN A 146 -29.69 -25.55 -10.02
C ASN A 146 -29.56 -27.01 -10.47
N ALA A 147 -28.54 -27.72 -10.00
CA ALA A 147 -28.35 -29.14 -10.30
C ALA A 147 -29.51 -29.99 -9.75
N ALA A 148 -29.94 -29.74 -8.52
CA ALA A 148 -31.10 -30.42 -7.91
C ALA A 148 -32.39 -30.13 -8.68
N ALA A 149 -32.64 -28.88 -9.05
CA ALA A 149 -33.80 -28.49 -9.85
C ALA A 149 -33.82 -29.20 -11.21
N ASN A 150 -32.68 -29.26 -11.90
CA ASN A 150 -32.54 -29.96 -13.18
C ASN A 150 -32.76 -31.46 -13.04
N ALA A 151 -32.25 -32.10 -11.98
CA ALA A 151 -32.48 -33.51 -11.72
C ALA A 151 -33.97 -33.82 -11.51
N ILE A 152 -34.67 -33.02 -10.69
CA ILE A 152 -36.12 -33.17 -10.47
C ILE A 152 -36.91 -33.00 -11.77
N ALA A 153 -36.55 -32.01 -12.59
CA ALA A 153 -37.17 -31.79 -13.90
C ALA A 153 -36.94 -32.98 -14.84
N GLY A 154 -35.73 -33.55 -14.85
CA GLY A 154 -35.41 -34.78 -15.58
C GLY A 154 -36.27 -35.96 -15.14
N LEU A 155 -36.36 -36.22 -13.83
CA LEU A 155 -37.21 -37.28 -13.28
C LEU A 155 -38.67 -37.12 -13.71
N ARG A 156 -39.24 -35.90 -13.65
CA ARG A 156 -40.63 -35.66 -14.11
C ARG A 156 -40.85 -36.00 -15.57
N ARG A 157 -39.84 -35.82 -16.43
CA ARG A 157 -39.94 -36.14 -17.86
C ARG A 157 -40.09 -37.64 -18.12
N ASP A 158 -39.49 -38.45 -17.26
CA ASP A 158 -39.48 -39.91 -17.38
C ASP A 158 -40.67 -40.58 -16.67
N VAL A 159 -41.51 -39.81 -15.96
CA VAL A 159 -42.75 -40.33 -15.38
C VAL A 159 -43.84 -40.43 -16.45
N VAL A 160 -44.16 -41.66 -16.86
CA VAL A 160 -45.35 -41.93 -17.67
C VAL A 160 -46.60 -41.72 -16.80
N PRO A 161 -47.54 -40.84 -17.19
CA PRO A 161 -48.78 -40.65 -16.44
C PRO A 161 -49.57 -41.96 -16.45
N TRP A 162 -49.75 -42.57 -15.28
CA TRP A 162 -50.68 -43.69 -15.17
C TRP A 162 -52.10 -43.13 -15.31
N GLN A 163 -52.69 -43.34 -16.48
CA GLN A 163 -54.09 -43.02 -16.69
C GLN A 163 -54.92 -44.06 -15.93
N ASN A 164 -55.72 -43.60 -14.97
CA ASN A 164 -56.78 -44.37 -14.31
C ASN A 164 -57.70 -44.94 -15.39
N THR A 165 -57.37 -46.10 -15.93
CA THR A 165 -58.31 -46.87 -16.72
C THR A 165 -59.15 -47.59 -15.70
N THR A 166 -60.44 -47.26 -15.63
CA THR A 166 -61.41 -47.86 -14.71
C THR A 166 -61.23 -49.37 -14.73
N THR A 167 -60.62 -49.93 -13.67
CA THR A 167 -60.35 -51.36 -13.55
C THR A 167 -61.67 -52.10 -13.51
N ALA A 168 -62.10 -52.63 -14.65
CA ALA A 168 -63.20 -53.57 -14.70
C ALA A 168 -62.73 -54.87 -14.02
N MET A 169 -63.19 -55.09 -12.79
CA MET A 169 -62.86 -56.28 -12.00
C MET A 169 -63.52 -57.52 -12.63
N VAL A 170 -62.72 -58.41 -13.21
CA VAL A 170 -63.21 -59.68 -13.75
C VAL A 170 -63.38 -60.66 -12.58
N THR A 171 -64.63 -61.00 -12.25
CA THR A 171 -64.91 -62.07 -11.28
C THR A 171 -64.86 -63.41 -12.01
N TRP A 172 -63.82 -64.19 -11.72
CA TRP A 172 -63.69 -65.54 -12.25
C TRP A 172 -64.53 -66.52 -11.41
N ARG A 173 -65.41 -67.30 -12.07
CA ARG A 173 -66.20 -68.37 -11.43
C ARG A 173 -65.84 -69.74 -12.02
N PRO A 174 -65.29 -70.67 -11.23
CA PRO A 174 -65.05 -72.03 -11.68
C PRO A 174 -66.36 -72.83 -11.76
N ALA A 175 -66.56 -73.55 -12.87
CA ALA A 175 -67.67 -74.48 -13.04
C ALA A 175 -67.47 -75.74 -12.18
N ARG A 176 -68.46 -76.07 -11.33
CA ARG A 176 -68.46 -77.29 -10.52
C ARG A 176 -68.81 -78.48 -11.41
N ARG A 177 -67.90 -79.46 -11.51
CA ARG A 177 -68.19 -80.78 -12.10
C ARG A 177 -69.15 -81.55 -11.18
N ARG A 178 -70.14 -82.20 -11.79
CA ARG A 178 -71.10 -83.12 -11.16
C ARG A 178 -70.45 -84.48 -10.90
#